data_AF-A0A1G0XFH6-F1
#
_entry.id   AF-A0A1G0XFH6-F1
#
_cell.length_a   1.000
_cell.length_b   1.000
_cell.length_c   1.000
_cell.angle_alpha   90.00
_cell.angle_beta   90.00
_cell.angle_gamma   90.00
#
_symmetry.space_group_name_H-M   'P 1'
#
loop_
_entity.id
_entity.type
_entity.pdbx_description
1 polymer ?
#
loop_
_entity_poly.entity_id
_entity_poly.type
_entity_poly.pdbx_seq_one_letter_code
_entity_poly.pdbx_strand_id
1 'polypeptide(L)'
;MKEKKYQFKRAAHIQKSLLVCPNCYEYLSQFDIEHFQVCPYCEYKFENDDEIEDFILQPFVENWISQFDEPPQNSPELLPPR
;
A
#
# COMPACT_ATOMS: atom_id res chain seq x y z
N MET A 1 19.48 -8.56 -6.63
CA MET A 1 18.88 -7.62 -5.66
C MET A 1 18.53 -6.38 -6.47
N LYS A 2 17.24 -6.11 -6.73
CA LYS A 2 16.85 -4.87 -7.45
C LYS A 2 17.13 -3.69 -6.50
N GLU A 3 17.88 -2.71 -6.96
CA GLU A 3 18.06 -1.45 -6.23
C GLU A 3 16.72 -0.73 -6.20
N LYS A 4 16.29 -0.29 -5.00
CA LYS A 4 15.04 0.46 -4.86
C LYS A 4 15.24 1.87 -5.39
N LYS A 5 14.49 2.25 -6.41
CA LYS A 5 14.54 3.56 -7.04
C LYS A 5 13.80 4.61 -6.23
N TYR A 6 12.77 4.19 -5.50
CA TYR A 6 11.90 5.09 -4.75
C TYR A 6 12.00 4.90 -3.24
N GLN A 7 11.78 5.99 -2.51
CA GLN A 7 11.74 5.97 -1.05
C GLN A 7 10.29 6.05 -0.57
N PHE A 8 9.90 5.09 0.28
CA PHE A 8 8.58 5.03 0.88
C PHE A 8 8.67 5.28 2.39
N LYS A 9 7.74 6.07 2.94
CA LYS A 9 7.61 6.31 4.39
C LYS A 9 6.21 5.95 4.87
N ARG A 10 6.11 5.29 6.02
CA ARG A 10 4.83 5.04 6.68
C ARG A 10 4.48 6.22 7.60
N ALA A 11 3.35 6.86 7.36
CA ALA A 11 2.84 7.89 8.24
C ALA A 11 2.08 7.24 9.40
N ALA A 12 2.65 7.31 10.61
CA ALA A 12 2.16 6.61 11.80
C ALA A 12 0.70 6.92 12.15
N HIS A 13 0.23 8.14 11.83
CA HIS A 13 -1.11 8.60 12.19
C HIS A 13 -2.22 8.14 11.24
N ILE A 14 -1.88 7.75 10.00
CA ILE A 14 -2.87 7.43 8.97
C ILE A 14 -2.76 5.98 8.47
N GLN A 15 -1.79 5.20 8.98
CA GLN A 15 -1.48 3.84 8.52
C GLN A 15 -1.29 3.73 6.99
N LYS A 16 -1.04 4.85 6.31
CA LYS A 16 -0.81 4.91 4.86
C LYS A 16 0.68 5.09 4.58
N SER A 17 1.16 4.36 3.59
CA SER A 17 2.47 4.57 3.00
C SER A 17 2.43 5.81 2.11
N LEU A 18 3.48 6.61 2.15
CA LEU A 18 3.72 7.80 1.34
C LEU A 18 4.98 7.58 0.49
N LEU A 19 4.93 7.99 -0.77
CA LEU A 19 6.07 8.03 -1.67
C LEU A 19 6.78 9.39 -1.52
N VAL A 20 8.11 9.39 -1.49
CA VAL A 20 8.91 10.63 -1.55
C VAL A 20 9.28 10.88 -3.00
N CYS A 21 8.89 12.03 -3.56
CA CYS A 21 9.28 12.40 -4.91
C CYS A 21 10.82 12.49 -5.01
N PRO A 22 11.47 11.84 -5.99
CA PRO A 22 12.93 11.86 -6.11
C PRO A 22 13.49 13.22 -6.55
N ASN A 23 12.65 14.12 -7.08
CA ASN A 23 13.05 15.42 -7.60
C ASN A 23 12.83 16.57 -6.59
N CYS A 24 11.61 16.71 -6.06
CA CYS A 24 11.26 17.79 -5.13
C CYS A 24 11.17 17.35 -3.66
N TYR A 25 11.31 16.06 -3.37
CA TYR A 25 11.25 15.48 -2.02
C TYR A 25 9.91 15.67 -1.28
N GLU A 26 8.87 16.12 -1.99
CA GLU A 26 7.51 16.17 -1.45
C GLU A 26 6.93 14.77 -1.20
N TYR A 27 6.02 14.70 -0.24
CA TYR A 27 5.32 13.47 0.11
C TYR A 27 4.07 13.30 -0.74
N LEU A 28 3.98 12.17 -1.42
CA LEU A 28 2.88 11.82 -2.31
C LEU A 28 2.11 10.65 -1.71
N SER A 29 0.80 10.82 -1.62
CA SER A 29 -0.09 9.74 -1.26
C SER A 29 -0.29 8.80 -2.45
N GLN A 30 -0.83 7.61 -2.17
CA GLN A 30 -1.26 6.70 -3.22
C GLN A 30 -2.22 7.35 -4.22
N PHE A 31 -3.15 8.17 -3.73
CA PHE A 31 -4.13 8.86 -4.59
C PHE A 31 -3.41 9.78 -5.59
N ASP A 32 -2.36 10.47 -5.15
CA ASP A 32 -1.59 11.36 -6.01
C ASP A 32 -0.90 10.59 -7.15
N ILE A 33 -0.39 9.39 -6.88
CA ILE A 33 0.29 8.56 -7.88
C ILE A 33 -0.69 7.86 -8.82
N GLU A 34 -1.84 7.43 -8.30
CA GLU A 34 -2.89 6.77 -9.10
C GLU A 34 -3.58 7.76 -10.05
N HIS A 35 -3.83 9.00 -9.60
CA HIS A 35 -4.57 10.00 -10.37
C HIS A 35 -3.67 10.86 -11.26
N PHE A 36 -2.42 11.10 -10.86
CA PHE A 36 -1.50 11.92 -11.62
C PHE A 36 -0.32 11.09 -12.14
N GLN A 37 -0.11 11.11 -13.45
CA GLN A 37 1.06 10.48 -14.09
C GLN A 37 2.39 11.21 -13.77
N VAL A 38 2.31 12.33 -13.06
CA VAL A 38 3.45 13.19 -12.69
C VAL A 38 3.28 13.68 -11.25
N CYS A 39 4.37 14.06 -10.61
CA CYS A 39 4.33 14.72 -9.33
C CYS A 39 3.56 16.05 -9.43
N PRO A 40 2.51 16.27 -8.62
CA PRO A 40 1.70 17.49 -8.68
C PRO A 40 2.46 18.77 -8.29
N TYR A 41 3.64 18.64 -7.67
CA TYR A 41 4.44 19.78 -7.19
C TYR A 41 5.56 20.20 -8.13
N CYS A 42 6.14 19.26 -8.88
CA CYS A 42 7.32 19.53 -9.73
C CYS A 42 7.25 18.89 -11.11
N GLU A 43 6.11 18.30 -11.46
CA GLU A 43 5.85 17.66 -12.76
C GLU A 43 6.82 16.51 -13.10
N TYR A 44 7.55 15.99 -12.12
CA TYR A 44 8.40 14.82 -12.29
C TYR A 44 7.54 13.63 -12.72
N LYS A 45 7.87 13.06 -13.88
CA LYS A 45 7.16 11.89 -14.42
C LYS A 45 7.67 10.62 -13.75
N PHE A 46 6.76 9.92 -13.07
CA PHE A 46 7.05 8.61 -12.53
C PHE A 46 7.14 7.59 -13.67
N GLU A 47 8.11 6.69 -13.58
CA GLU A 47 8.14 5.53 -14.46
C GLU A 47 7.13 4.51 -13.94
N ASN A 48 6.36 3.90 -14.84
CA ASN A 48 5.53 2.74 -14.52
C ASN A 48 6.46 1.52 -14.37
N ASP A 49 6.96 1.33 -13.17
CA ASP A 49 7.75 0.18 -12.77
C ASP A 49 7.05 -0.60 -11.66
N ASP A 50 7.59 -1.80 -11.39
CA ASP A 50 7.04 -2.71 -10.38
C ASP A 50 6.94 -2.06 -8.99
N GLU A 51 7.81 -1.09 -8.66
CA GLU A 51 7.81 -0.43 -7.35
C GLU A 51 6.62 0.53 -7.19
N ILE A 52 6.30 1.30 -8.24
CA ILE A 52 5.12 2.16 -8.26
C ILE A 52 3.84 1.31 -8.27
N GLU A 53 3.82 0.23 -9.06
CA GLU A 53 2.67 -0.68 -9.11
C GLU A 53 2.41 -1.33 -7.74
N ASP A 54 3.45 -1.90 -7.10
CA ASP A 54 3.33 -2.48 -5.76
C ASP A 54 2.83 -1.46 -4.73
N PHE A 55 3.30 -0.21 -4.80
CA PHE A 55 2.84 0.86 -3.90
C PHE A 55 1.35 1.18 -4.07
N ILE A 56 0.83 1.14 -5.30
CA ILE A 56 -0.59 1.33 -5.59
C ILE A 56 -1.41 0.11 -5.14
N LEU A 57 -0.89 -1.10 -5.32
CA LEU A 57 -1.62 -2.33 -5.00
C LEU A 57 -1.57 -2.71 -3.51
N GLN A 58 -0.56 -2.27 -2.77
CA GLN A 58 -0.32 -2.69 -1.38
C GLN A 58 -1.55 -2.60 -0.46
N PRO A 59 -2.30 -1.49 -0.35
CA PRO A 59 -3.45 -1.43 0.54
C PRO A 59 -4.62 -2.30 0.10
N PHE A 60 -4.77 -2.59 -1.20
CA PHE A 60 -5.76 -3.55 -1.67
C PHE A 60 -5.40 -4.96 -1.23
N VAL A 61 -4.12 -5.33 -1.33
CA VAL A 61 -3.59 -6.61 -0.87
C VAL A 61 -3.74 -6.73 0.65
N GLU A 62 -3.38 -5.70 1.41
CA GLU A 62 -3.53 -5.67 2.88
C GLU A 62 -5.00 -5.83 3.28
N ASN A 63 -5.92 -5.12 2.62
CA ASN A 63 -7.35 -5.23 2.88
C ASN A 63 -7.92 -6.61 2.46
N TRP A 64 -7.42 -7.20 1.38
CA TRP A 64 -7.82 -8.54 0.97
C TRP A 64 -7.37 -9.58 1.99
N ILE A 65 -6.10 -9.57 2.40
CA ILE A 65 -5.56 -10.47 3.43
C ILE A 65 -6.37 -10.36 4.72
N SER A 66 -6.66 -9.14 5.19
CA SER A 66 -7.42 -8.93 6.42
C SER A 66 -8.83 -9.54 6.40
N GLN A 67 -9.45 -9.73 5.24
CA GLN A 67 -10.77 -10.36 5.12
C GLN A 67 -10.72 -11.89 5.21
N PHE A 68 -9.56 -12.50 4.97
CA PHE A 68 -9.37 -13.96 5.02
C PHE A 68 -8.59 -14.43 6.26
N ASP A 69 -8.03 -13.50 7.05
CA ASP A 69 -7.40 -13.77 8.34
C ASP A 69 -8.41 -13.84 9.51
N GLU A 70 -9.72 -13.69 9.26
CA GLU A 70 -10.74 -13.97 10.27
C GLU A 70 -10.75 -15.47 10.61
N PRO A 71 -10.51 -15.88 11.88
CA PRO A 71 -10.66 -17.28 12.27
C PRO A 71 -12.11 -17.72 12.02
N PRO A 72 -12.35 -18.96 11.55
CA PRO A 72 -13.70 -19.40 11.21
C PRO A 72 -14.64 -19.29 12.41
N GLN A 73 -15.56 -18.31 12.39
CA GLN A 73 -16.57 -18.10 13.45
C GLN A 73 -17.75 -19.08 13.39
N ASN A 74 -17.62 -20.23 12.74
CA ASN A 74 -18.65 -21.27 12.73
C ASN A 74 -18.01 -22.66 12.84
N SER A 75 -17.42 -22.96 13.99
CA SER A 75 -17.25 -24.36 14.41
C SER A 75 -18.43 -24.70 15.34
N PRO A 76 -19.36 -25.60 14.96
CA PRO A 76 -20.36 -26.06 15.92
C PRO A 76 -19.63 -26.77 17.05
N GLU A 77 -19.80 -26.27 18.29
CA GLU A 77 -19.35 -26.93 19.52
C GLU A 77 -19.90 -28.37 19.52
N LEU A 78 -19.00 -29.34 19.31
CA LEU A 78 -19.28 -30.74 19.63
C LEU A 78 -19.35 -30.86 21.15
N LEU A 79 -20.55 -30.74 21.70
CA LEU A 79 -20.83 -31.05 23.10
C LEU A 79 -20.39 -32.49 23.40
N PRO A 80 -19.67 -32.76 24.51
CA PRO A 80 -19.37 -34.13 24.91
C PRO A 80 -20.66 -34.84 25.34
N PRO A 81 -20.79 -36.16 25.07
CA PRO A 81 -21.95 -36.93 25.52
C PRO A 81 -21.96 -37.01 27.05
N ARG A 82 -23.17 -36.89 27.63
CA ARG A 82 -23.44 -37.09 29.07
C ARG A 82 -23.29 -38.54 29.49
#